data_AF-A0A4Q3UAU9-F1
#
_entry.id   AF-A0A4Q3UAU9-F1
#
_cell.length_a   1.000
_cell.length_b   1.000
_cell.length_c   1.000
_cell.angle_alpha   90.00
_cell.angle_beta   90.00
_cell.angle_gamma   90.00
#
_symmetry.space_group_name_H-M   'P 1'
#
loop_
_entity.id
_entity.type
_entity.pdbx_description
1 polymer ?
#
loop_
_entity_poly.entity_id
_entity_poly.type
_entity_poly.pdbx_seq_one_letter_code
_entity_poly.pdbx_strand_id
1 'polypeptide(L)'
;MALRAANWLRVSPIRLPKTQVARRPLRTCQRLAGSIVARFLFAAGSWVLVSGTLLQILPKGGTTLKLASDVAFLAFATFYLHAKVLKALSAAESADQAYREASIELVERLATVGEYRDDLTGGHARRIGRYAAVLGRRLGLSLEDCDHLELAACIHDIGKVAIPDAILNKADALTPAERSEMETHVAIGAKMLQGGSHPLVRIAHLVALTHHENWDGSGYPQGLRGEEIPLVGRIVAVCDVYDALSSTRPYKK
;
A
#
# COMPACT_ATOMS: atom_id res chain seq x y z
N MET A 1 -6.83 6.24 -43.50
CA MET A 1 -5.83 7.30 -43.27
C MET A 1 -6.47 8.34 -42.35
N ALA A 2 -5.81 8.68 -41.24
CA ALA A 2 -6.24 9.57 -40.14
C ALA A 2 -7.15 8.97 -39.04
N LEU A 3 -6.49 8.32 -38.08
CA LEU A 3 -6.95 7.96 -36.74
C LEU A 3 -7.40 9.20 -35.94
N ARG A 4 -8.63 9.23 -35.45
CA ARG A 4 -9.03 10.05 -34.30
C ARG A 4 -8.81 9.27 -33.00
N ALA A 5 -7.54 9.16 -32.63
CA ALA A 5 -7.12 8.67 -31.32
C ALA A 5 -7.02 9.87 -30.36
N ALA A 6 -8.12 10.27 -29.73
CA ALA A 6 -8.10 11.22 -28.60
C ALA A 6 -9.50 11.35 -27.96
N ASN A 7 -9.95 10.37 -27.19
CA ASN A 7 -10.95 10.64 -26.14
C ASN A 7 -11.01 9.62 -24.98
N TRP A 8 -10.11 8.62 -24.97
CA TRP A 8 -10.03 7.58 -23.93
C TRP A 8 -9.42 8.04 -22.60
N LEU A 9 -9.14 9.34 -22.44
CA LEU A 9 -8.47 9.89 -21.25
C LEU A 9 -9.43 10.47 -20.19
N ARG A 10 -10.76 10.35 -20.34
CA ARG A 10 -11.69 10.67 -19.25
C ARG A 10 -11.91 9.46 -18.35
N VAL A 11 -10.83 8.98 -17.74
CA VAL A 11 -10.93 8.20 -16.51
C VAL A 11 -11.46 9.19 -15.46
N SER A 12 -12.73 9.05 -15.07
CA SER A 12 -13.24 9.79 -13.91
C SER A 12 -12.35 9.44 -12.72
N PRO A 13 -11.62 10.40 -12.13
CA PRO A 13 -10.74 10.10 -11.01
C PRO A 13 -11.62 9.57 -9.89
N ILE A 14 -11.27 8.37 -9.39
CA ILE A 14 -11.85 7.80 -8.18
C ILE A 14 -11.76 8.88 -7.10
N ARG A 15 -12.88 9.51 -6.78
CA ARG A 15 -12.92 10.58 -5.78
C ARG A 15 -13.04 9.93 -4.40
N LEU A 16 -11.97 9.27 -3.97
CA LEU A 16 -11.85 8.79 -2.60
C LEU A 16 -11.96 10.00 -1.65
N PRO A 17 -12.74 9.91 -0.55
CA PRO A 17 -12.83 10.99 0.42
C PRO A 17 -11.43 11.29 0.97
N LYS A 18 -11.00 12.54 0.84
CA LYS A 18 -9.74 13.05 1.38
C LYS A 18 -9.84 13.00 2.91
N THR A 19 -9.48 11.88 3.54
CA THR A 19 -9.16 11.89 4.96
C THR A 19 -7.84 12.65 5.10
N GLN A 20 -7.94 13.90 5.55
CA GLN A 20 -6.80 14.70 5.97
C GLN A 20 -6.21 14.12 7.26
N VAL A 21 -5.54 12.98 7.18
CA VAL A 21 -4.45 12.72 8.12
C VAL A 21 -3.24 13.35 7.47
N ALA A 22 -2.84 14.50 7.97
CA ALA A 22 -1.65 15.20 7.52
C ALA A 22 -0.39 14.36 7.83
N ARG A 23 -0.13 13.33 7.02
CA ARG A 23 1.18 12.70 6.93
C ARG A 23 2.10 13.74 6.32
N ARG A 24 2.87 14.45 7.16
CA ARG A 24 3.96 15.30 6.66
C ARG A 24 4.85 14.40 5.79
N PRO A 25 5.00 14.69 4.48
CA PRO A 25 5.75 13.80 3.61
C PRO A 25 7.17 13.67 4.15
N LEU A 26 7.75 12.46 4.15
CA LEU A 26 9.14 12.18 4.56
C LEU A 26 10.15 13.15 3.92
N ARG A 27 9.86 13.62 2.71
CA ARG A 27 10.62 14.67 2.00
C ARG A 27 10.69 16.00 2.76
N THR A 28 9.66 16.33 3.53
CA THR A 28 9.60 17.53 4.41
C THR A 28 10.51 17.35 5.62
N CYS A 29 10.55 16.15 6.21
CA CYS A 29 11.51 15.84 7.29
C CYS A 29 12.95 15.85 6.79
N GLN A 30 13.22 15.31 5.60
CA GLN A 30 14.54 15.37 4.97
C GLN A 30 14.97 16.80 4.64
N ARG A 31 14.04 17.64 4.14
CA ARG A 31 14.29 19.07 3.90
C ARG A 31 14.50 19.85 5.20
N LEU A 32 13.74 19.55 6.26
CA LEU A 32 13.94 20.15 7.58
C LEU A 32 15.31 19.75 8.14
N ALA A 33 15.68 18.48 8.08
CA ALA A 33 16.99 17.98 8.50
C ALA A 33 18.12 18.69 7.73
N GLY A 34 18.00 18.80 6.41
CA GLY A 34 18.96 19.55 5.57
C GLY A 34 19.04 21.04 5.93
N SER A 35 17.91 21.68 6.23
CA SER A 35 17.87 23.09 6.63
C SER A 35 18.53 23.35 7.99
N ILE A 36 18.42 22.40 8.92
CA ILE A 36 19.07 22.46 10.23
C ILE A 36 20.59 22.28 10.07
N VAL A 37 21.02 21.34 9.22
CA VAL A 37 22.44 21.13 8.89
C VAL A 37 23.05 22.38 8.24
N ALA A 38 22.36 23.00 7.28
CA ALA A 38 22.86 24.21 6.62
C ALA A 38 22.99 25.41 7.57
N ARG A 39 22.00 25.63 8.45
CA ARG A 39 22.06 26.66 9.49
C ARG A 39 23.18 26.42 10.50
N PHE A 40 23.47 25.16 10.80
CA PHE A 40 24.53 24.78 11.72
C PHE A 40 25.93 24.96 11.11
N LEU A 41 26.16 24.53 9.88
CA LEU A 41 27.42 24.77 9.17
C LEU A 41 27.71 26.26 9.02
N PHE A 42 26.67 27.06 8.78
CA PHE A 42 26.78 28.52 8.74
C PHE A 42 27.13 29.11 10.12
N ALA A 43 26.49 28.66 11.21
CA ALA A 43 26.79 29.13 12.55
C ALA A 43 28.20 28.73 13.02
N ALA A 44 28.61 27.48 12.76
CA ALA A 44 29.95 26.97 13.07
C ALA A 44 31.03 27.70 12.26
N GLY A 45 30.82 27.88 10.95
CA GLY A 45 31.74 28.61 10.08
C GLY A 45 31.86 30.09 10.45
N SER A 46 30.72 30.75 10.73
CA SER A 46 30.69 32.15 11.19
C SER A 46 31.43 32.33 12.52
N TRP A 47 31.34 31.35 13.43
CA TRP A 47 32.01 31.39 14.73
C TRP A 47 33.53 31.17 14.64
N VAL A 48 34.02 30.30 13.74
CA VAL A 48 35.46 30.14 13.49
C VAL A 48 36.10 31.45 13.04
N LEU A 49 35.40 32.22 12.19
CA LEU A 49 35.87 33.52 11.72
C LEU A 49 35.89 34.57 12.85
N VAL A 50 34.83 34.61 13.67
CA VAL A 50 34.73 35.56 14.80
C VAL A 50 35.75 35.23 15.90
N SER A 51 35.92 33.95 16.24
CA SER A 51 36.86 33.51 17.28
C SER A 51 38.33 33.70 16.90
N GLY A 52 38.70 33.47 15.63
CA GLY A 52 40.06 33.74 15.15
C GLY A 52 40.47 35.20 15.25
N THR A 53 39.51 36.12 15.04
CA THR A 53 39.73 37.56 15.16
C THR A 53 39.78 38.01 16.63
N LEU A 54 38.95 37.41 17.49
CA LEU A 54 38.86 37.74 18.92
C LEU A 54 40.07 37.23 19.74
N LEU A 55 40.67 36.12 19.33
CA LEU A 55 41.88 35.53 19.94
C LEU A 55 43.12 36.43 19.82
N GLN A 56 43.13 37.35 18.85
CA GLN A 56 44.24 38.32 18.70
C GLN A 56 44.10 39.55 19.61
N ILE A 57 42.94 39.75 20.25
CA ILE A 57 42.61 40.99 20.98
C ILE A 57 42.53 40.76 22.50
N LEU A 58 42.42 39.53 22.99
CA LEU A 58 42.16 39.25 24.41
C LEU A 58 43.43 39.02 25.27
N PRO A 59 43.45 39.49 26.53
CA PRO A 59 44.58 39.31 27.43
C PRO A 59 44.74 37.85 27.86
N LYS A 60 45.99 37.40 27.97
CA LYS A 60 46.37 36.04 28.37
C LYS A 60 46.00 35.77 29.83
N GLY A 61 44.84 35.17 30.08
CA GLY A 61 44.47 34.65 31.41
C GLY A 61 43.05 34.12 31.51
N GLY A 62 42.90 32.81 31.77
CA GLY A 62 41.69 32.13 32.29
C GLY A 62 40.45 32.04 31.39
N THR A 63 40.06 33.13 30.72
CA THR A 63 38.80 33.23 29.96
C THR A 63 38.84 32.53 28.61
N THR A 64 40.01 32.51 27.94
CA THR A 64 40.21 31.81 26.67
C THR A 64 40.10 30.29 26.80
N LEU A 65 40.56 29.72 27.91
CA LEU A 65 40.47 28.28 28.18
C LEU A 65 39.02 27.85 28.44
N LYS A 66 38.25 28.66 29.18
CA LYS A 66 36.83 28.40 29.46
C LYS A 66 35.97 28.46 28.19
N LEU A 67 36.21 29.46 27.33
CA LEU A 67 35.50 29.57 26.05
C LEU A 67 35.82 28.38 25.13
N ALA A 68 37.08 27.94 25.09
CA ALA A 68 37.49 26.77 24.30
C ALA A 68 36.82 25.48 24.81
N SER A 69 36.72 25.28 26.13
CA SER A 69 36.02 24.12 26.71
C SER A 69 34.52 24.14 26.43
N ASP A 70 33.87 25.30 26.52
CA ASP A 70 32.44 25.44 26.24
C ASP A 70 32.12 25.14 24.77
N VAL A 71 32.97 25.61 23.84
CA VAL A 71 32.86 25.29 22.41
C VAL A 71 33.08 23.81 22.13
N ALA A 72 34.10 23.20 22.74
CA ALA A 72 34.35 21.76 22.61
C ALA A 72 33.19 20.93 23.15
N PHE A 73 32.60 21.33 24.28
CA PHE A 73 31.42 20.70 24.86
C PHE A 73 30.19 20.83 23.95
N LEU A 74 29.93 22.02 23.40
CA LEU A 74 28.81 22.23 22.47
C LEU A 74 28.98 21.45 21.17
N ALA A 75 30.19 21.39 20.61
CA ALA A 75 30.49 20.61 19.42
C ALA A 75 30.30 19.11 19.68
N PHE A 76 30.80 18.60 20.81
CA PHE A 76 30.64 17.20 21.22
C PHE A 76 29.18 16.86 21.49
N ALA A 77 28.47 17.67 22.28
CA ALA A 77 27.06 17.48 22.59
C ALA A 77 26.20 17.48 21.32
N THR A 78 26.52 18.35 20.36
CA THR A 78 25.82 18.41 19.08
C THR A 78 26.12 17.19 18.22
N PHE A 79 27.39 16.78 18.10
CA PHE A 79 27.76 15.57 17.37
C PHE A 79 27.10 14.33 17.98
N TYR A 80 27.10 14.22 19.31
CA TYR A 80 26.43 13.15 20.04
C TYR A 80 24.92 13.14 19.79
N LEU A 81 24.25 14.31 19.87
CA LEU A 81 22.82 14.44 19.59
C LEU A 81 22.52 14.09 18.13
N HIS A 82 23.35 14.54 17.19
CA HIS A 82 23.21 14.23 15.77
C HIS A 82 23.32 12.73 15.51
N ALA A 83 24.32 12.06 16.07
CA ALA A 83 24.48 10.60 15.98
C ALA A 83 23.27 9.87 16.57
N LYS A 84 22.71 10.36 17.68
CA LYS A 84 21.48 9.80 18.27
C LYS A 84 20.25 9.98 17.38
N VAL A 85 20.08 11.16 16.75
CA VAL A 85 18.96 11.44 15.85
C VAL A 85 19.05 10.58 14.58
N LEU A 86 20.23 10.46 13.97
CA LEU A 86 20.42 9.60 12.80
C LEU A 86 20.10 8.13 13.13
N LYS A 87 20.59 7.63 14.27
CA LYS A 87 20.30 6.26 14.71
C LYS A 87 18.81 6.04 14.99
N ALA A 88 18.14 7.02 15.59
CA ALA A 88 16.70 6.95 15.84
C ALA A 88 15.89 6.97 14.54
N LEU A 89 16.29 7.78 13.56
CA LEU A 89 15.62 7.84 12.26
C LEU A 89 15.78 6.52 11.49
N SER A 90 17.00 5.97 11.40
CA SER A 90 17.22 4.68 10.74
C SER A 90 16.44 3.55 11.43
N ALA A 91 16.40 3.55 12.77
CA ALA A 91 15.63 2.56 13.52
C ALA A 91 14.12 2.68 13.25
N ALA A 92 13.59 3.90 13.12
CA ALA A 92 12.20 4.14 12.77
C ALA A 92 11.88 3.68 11.34
N GLU A 93 12.75 3.95 10.37
CA GLU A 93 12.59 3.48 8.98
C GLU A 93 12.65 1.95 8.89
N SER A 94 13.60 1.30 9.58
CA SER A 94 13.64 -0.16 9.66
C SER A 94 12.39 -0.77 10.31
N ALA A 95 11.88 -0.13 11.36
CA ALA A 95 10.67 -0.60 12.04
C ALA A 95 9.42 -0.46 11.15
N ASP A 96 9.28 0.65 10.43
CA ASP A 96 8.19 0.86 9.47
C ASP A 96 8.22 -0.17 8.34
N GLN A 97 9.41 -0.41 7.78
CA GLN A 97 9.59 -1.42 6.74
C GLN A 97 9.27 -2.84 7.23
N ALA A 98 9.75 -3.21 8.43
CA ALA A 98 9.45 -4.51 9.03
C ALA A 98 7.95 -4.70 9.30
N TYR A 99 7.27 -3.64 9.77
CA TYR A 99 5.82 -3.67 9.96
C TYR A 99 5.06 -3.84 8.63
N ARG A 100 5.53 -3.17 7.57
CA ARG A 100 4.94 -3.28 6.22
C ARG A 100 5.12 -4.69 5.65
N GLU A 101 6.32 -5.27 5.77
CA GLU A 101 6.60 -6.65 5.36
C GLU A 101 5.73 -7.65 6.11
N ALA A 102 5.63 -7.53 7.43
CA ALA A 102 4.76 -8.38 8.24
C ALA A 102 3.29 -8.24 7.87
N SER A 103 2.83 -7.03 7.55
CA SER A 103 1.45 -6.79 7.10
C SER A 103 1.16 -7.42 5.75
N ILE A 104 2.09 -7.31 4.81
CA ILE A 104 2.00 -7.97 3.49
C ILE A 104 1.94 -9.48 3.67
N GLU A 105 2.87 -10.05 4.45
CA GLU A 105 2.89 -11.48 4.73
C GLU A 105 1.56 -11.93 5.36
N LEU A 106 1.03 -11.20 6.34
CA LEU A 106 -0.24 -11.54 6.97
C LEU A 106 -1.40 -11.57 5.98
N VAL A 107 -1.51 -10.59 5.07
CA VAL A 107 -2.55 -10.58 4.03
C VAL A 107 -2.40 -11.79 3.11
N GLU A 108 -1.18 -12.11 2.68
CA GLU A 108 -0.94 -13.29 1.85
C GLU A 108 -1.27 -14.59 2.56
N ARG A 109 -0.95 -14.72 3.86
CA ARG A 109 -1.31 -15.89 4.67
C ARG A 109 -2.81 -16.02 4.83
N LEU A 110 -3.53 -14.91 5.04
CA LEU A 110 -4.99 -14.91 5.11
C LEU A 110 -5.63 -15.33 3.79
N ALA A 111 -5.10 -14.87 2.65
CA ALA A 111 -5.51 -15.34 1.33
C ALA A 111 -5.31 -16.86 1.21
N THR A 112 -4.14 -17.37 1.56
CA THR A 112 -3.84 -18.82 1.53
C THR A 112 -4.78 -19.62 2.44
N VAL A 113 -5.15 -19.10 3.62
CA VAL A 113 -6.11 -19.78 4.52
C VAL A 113 -7.50 -19.87 3.89
N GLY A 114 -7.96 -18.80 3.24
CA GLY A 114 -9.23 -18.82 2.51
C GLY A 114 -9.20 -19.82 1.36
N GLU A 115 -8.11 -19.83 0.59
CA GLU A 115 -7.92 -20.76 -0.52
C GLU A 115 -7.80 -22.22 -0.07
N TYR A 116 -7.18 -22.53 1.07
CA TYR A 116 -6.99 -23.92 1.49
C TYR A 116 -8.29 -24.72 1.64
N ARG A 117 -9.44 -24.04 1.79
CA ARG A 117 -10.78 -24.66 1.81
C ARG A 117 -11.39 -24.91 0.42
N ASP A 118 -10.84 -24.32 -0.65
CA ASP A 118 -11.38 -24.29 -2.02
C ASP A 118 -10.37 -24.78 -3.09
N ASP A 119 -9.10 -24.36 -2.99
CA ASP A 119 -7.97 -24.76 -3.84
C ASP A 119 -6.72 -25.04 -2.98
N LEU A 120 -6.24 -26.29 -3.02
CA LEU A 120 -5.12 -26.77 -2.20
C LEU A 120 -3.76 -26.12 -2.50
N THR A 121 -3.64 -25.36 -3.60
CA THR A 121 -2.33 -24.87 -4.06
C THR A 121 -1.94 -23.49 -3.55
N GLY A 122 -2.89 -22.65 -3.12
CA GLY A 122 -2.64 -21.29 -2.60
C GLY A 122 -1.99 -20.32 -3.61
N GLY A 123 -1.83 -20.76 -4.87
CA GLY A 123 -1.05 -20.05 -5.88
C GLY A 123 -1.89 -19.12 -6.75
N HIS A 124 -3.21 -19.35 -6.79
CA HIS A 124 -4.16 -18.64 -7.65
C HIS A 124 -4.32 -17.17 -7.23
N ALA A 125 -4.66 -16.92 -5.97
CA ALA A 125 -4.80 -15.57 -5.40
C ALA A 125 -3.57 -14.71 -5.65
N ARG A 126 -2.38 -15.28 -5.43
CA ARG A 126 -1.11 -14.58 -5.63
C ARG A 126 -0.87 -14.23 -7.10
N ARG A 127 -1.25 -15.11 -8.04
CA ARG A 127 -1.16 -14.82 -9.48
C ARG A 127 -2.13 -13.73 -9.89
N ILE A 128 -3.38 -13.80 -9.44
CA ILE A 128 -4.39 -12.74 -9.67
C ILE A 128 -3.87 -11.39 -9.17
N GLY A 129 -3.33 -11.34 -7.95
CA GLY A 129 -2.76 -10.10 -7.38
C GLY A 129 -1.73 -9.47 -8.32
N ARG A 130 -0.76 -10.27 -8.76
CA ARG A 130 0.29 -9.80 -9.69
C ARG A 130 -0.27 -9.35 -11.03
N TYR A 131 -1.22 -10.09 -11.60
CA TYR A 131 -1.87 -9.70 -12.85
C TYR A 131 -2.62 -8.39 -12.71
N ALA A 132 -3.37 -8.22 -11.61
CA ALA A 132 -4.14 -7.02 -11.33
C ALA A 132 -3.24 -5.79 -11.17
N ALA A 133 -2.11 -5.92 -10.50
CA ALA A 133 -1.12 -4.86 -10.36
C ALA A 133 -0.52 -4.45 -11.72
N VAL A 134 -0.15 -5.42 -12.56
CA VAL A 134 0.38 -5.17 -13.92
C VAL A 134 -0.66 -4.46 -14.79
N LEU A 135 -1.90 -4.96 -14.79
CA LEU A 135 -3.00 -4.39 -15.58
C LEU A 135 -3.37 -2.99 -15.07
N GLY A 136 -3.45 -2.80 -13.76
CA GLY A 136 -3.68 -1.51 -13.12
C GLY A 136 -2.65 -0.45 -13.52
N ARG A 137 -1.35 -0.81 -13.53
CA ARG A 137 -0.28 0.09 -14.00
C ARG A 137 -0.48 0.48 -15.46
N ARG A 138 -0.86 -0.47 -16.32
CA ARG A 138 -1.11 -0.20 -17.75
C ARG A 138 -2.33 0.69 -17.98
N LEU A 139 -3.30 0.65 -17.07
CA LEU A 139 -4.51 1.48 -17.11
C LEU A 139 -4.34 2.84 -16.40
N GLY A 140 -3.15 3.14 -15.88
CA GLY A 140 -2.82 4.45 -15.32
C GLY A 140 -3.11 4.62 -13.83
N LEU A 141 -3.30 3.54 -13.07
CA LEU A 141 -3.33 3.63 -11.60
C LEU A 141 -1.97 4.09 -11.05
N SER A 142 -2.01 4.75 -9.88
CA SER A 142 -0.79 5.13 -9.18
C SER A 142 -0.02 3.88 -8.71
N LEU A 143 1.30 3.99 -8.54
CA LEU A 143 2.11 2.86 -8.03
C LEU A 143 1.59 2.37 -6.67
N GLU A 144 1.21 3.31 -5.79
CA GLU A 144 0.64 2.99 -4.48
C GLU A 144 -0.70 2.25 -4.59
N ASP A 145 -1.60 2.67 -5.49
CA ASP A 145 -2.86 1.96 -5.72
C ASP A 145 -2.65 0.59 -6.37
N CYS A 146 -1.61 0.42 -7.20
CA CYS A 146 -1.25 -0.87 -7.76
C CYS A 146 -0.74 -1.84 -6.68
N ASP A 147 0.09 -1.36 -5.75
CA ASP A 147 0.56 -2.17 -4.62
C ASP A 147 -0.62 -2.58 -3.72
N HIS A 148 -1.55 -1.65 -3.47
CA HIS A 148 -2.78 -1.97 -2.75
C HIS A 148 -3.69 -2.94 -3.50
N LEU A 149 -3.83 -2.78 -4.82
CA LEU A 149 -4.63 -3.66 -5.66
C LEU A 149 -4.05 -5.08 -5.72
N GLU A 150 -2.73 -5.23 -5.76
CA GLU A 150 -2.05 -6.52 -5.70
C GLU A 150 -2.52 -7.32 -4.48
N LEU A 151 -2.44 -6.71 -3.30
CA LEU A 151 -2.80 -7.33 -2.03
C LEU A 151 -4.32 -7.52 -1.89
N ALA A 152 -5.11 -6.53 -2.33
CA ALA A 152 -6.57 -6.59 -2.28
C ALA A 152 -7.13 -7.71 -3.16
N ALA A 153 -6.55 -7.93 -4.34
CA ALA A 153 -7.00 -8.96 -5.26
C ALA A 153 -6.66 -10.38 -4.76
N CYS A 154 -5.60 -10.56 -3.96
CA CYS A 154 -5.32 -11.84 -3.31
C CYS A 154 -6.45 -12.31 -2.38
N ILE A 155 -7.25 -11.39 -1.83
CA ILE A 155 -8.34 -11.69 -0.90
C ILE A 155 -9.73 -11.43 -1.49
N HIS A 156 -9.87 -11.39 -2.81
CA HIS A 156 -11.16 -11.14 -3.47
C HIS A 156 -12.24 -12.12 -3.01
N ASP A 157 -11.84 -13.38 -2.80
CA ASP A 157 -12.67 -14.52 -2.41
C ASP A 157 -12.73 -14.75 -0.88
N ILE A 158 -12.28 -13.81 -0.05
CA ILE A 158 -12.22 -13.99 1.41
C ILE A 158 -13.58 -14.39 2.03
N GLY A 159 -14.70 -14.02 1.41
CA GLY A 159 -16.02 -14.39 1.89
C GLY A 159 -16.34 -15.88 1.78
N LYS A 160 -15.59 -16.66 0.99
CA LYS A 160 -15.77 -18.12 0.87
C LYS A 160 -15.57 -18.84 2.20
N VAL A 161 -14.87 -18.22 3.16
CA VAL A 161 -14.74 -18.74 4.53
C VAL A 161 -16.08 -18.93 5.25
N ALA A 162 -17.14 -18.27 4.81
CA ALA A 162 -18.47 -18.42 5.39
C ALA A 162 -19.37 -19.41 4.62
N ILE A 163 -18.92 -19.92 3.48
CA ILE A 163 -19.69 -20.87 2.66
C ILE A 163 -19.57 -22.28 3.25
N PRO A 164 -20.68 -23.03 3.38
CA PRO A 164 -20.64 -24.41 3.87
C PRO A 164 -19.78 -25.33 2.98
N ASP A 165 -19.00 -26.23 3.58
CA ASP A 165 -18.12 -27.15 2.83
C ASP A 165 -18.88 -28.02 1.82
N ALA A 166 -20.12 -28.42 2.15
CA ALA A 166 -20.97 -29.21 1.27
C ALA A 166 -21.34 -28.49 -0.04
N ILE A 167 -21.27 -27.16 -0.05
CA ILE A 167 -21.51 -26.32 -1.23
C ILE A 167 -20.17 -25.92 -1.86
N LEU A 168 -19.20 -25.49 -1.05
CA LEU A 168 -17.88 -25.03 -1.51
C LEU A 168 -17.12 -26.13 -2.27
N ASN A 169 -17.09 -27.34 -1.70
CA ASN A 169 -16.32 -28.48 -2.22
C ASN A 169 -17.15 -29.48 -3.04
N LYS A 170 -18.34 -29.07 -3.51
CA LYS A 170 -19.22 -29.95 -4.26
C LYS A 170 -18.63 -30.25 -5.63
N ALA A 171 -18.51 -31.54 -5.98
CA ALA A 171 -17.97 -31.98 -7.27
C ALA A 171 -18.99 -31.88 -8.42
N ASP A 172 -20.27 -32.00 -8.12
CA ASP A 172 -21.38 -31.87 -9.09
C ASP A 172 -21.79 -30.41 -9.28
N ALA A 173 -22.57 -30.14 -10.32
CA ALA A 173 -23.16 -28.83 -10.54
C ALA A 173 -24.01 -28.40 -9.33
N LEU A 174 -23.82 -27.14 -8.90
CA LEU A 174 -24.64 -26.53 -7.87
C LEU A 174 -26.09 -26.40 -8.35
N THR A 175 -27.02 -26.77 -7.49
CA THR A 175 -28.45 -26.45 -7.67
C THR A 175 -28.66 -24.94 -7.61
N PRO A 176 -29.80 -24.39 -8.09
CA PRO A 176 -30.07 -22.96 -8.01
C PRO A 176 -29.98 -22.38 -6.59
N ALA A 177 -30.43 -23.13 -5.58
CA ALA A 177 -30.35 -22.71 -4.17
C ALA A 177 -28.90 -22.70 -3.66
N GLU A 178 -28.11 -23.74 -3.96
CA GLU A 178 -26.69 -23.81 -3.59
C GLU A 178 -25.86 -22.74 -4.31
N ARG A 179 -26.20 -22.43 -5.56
CA ARG A 179 -25.59 -21.33 -6.31
C ARG A 179 -25.89 -19.99 -5.64
N SER A 180 -27.15 -19.75 -5.27
CA SER A 180 -27.52 -18.52 -4.55
C SER A 180 -26.76 -18.40 -3.22
N GLU A 181 -26.52 -19.50 -2.51
CA GLU A 181 -25.73 -19.51 -1.28
C GLU A 181 -24.25 -19.24 -1.58
N MET A 182 -23.66 -19.88 -2.60
CA MET A 182 -22.28 -19.65 -3.04
C MET A 182 -22.05 -18.18 -3.40
N GLU A 183 -22.96 -17.55 -4.14
CA GLU A 183 -22.87 -16.13 -4.55
C GLU A 183 -22.85 -15.16 -3.37
N THR A 184 -23.31 -15.57 -2.18
CA THR A 184 -23.25 -14.73 -0.97
C THR A 184 -21.83 -14.40 -0.50
N HIS A 185 -20.81 -15.16 -0.93
CA HIS A 185 -19.42 -14.92 -0.56
C HIS A 185 -18.99 -13.48 -0.90
N VAL A 186 -19.52 -12.92 -2.00
CA VAL A 186 -19.26 -11.54 -2.40
C VAL A 186 -19.74 -10.56 -1.33
N ALA A 187 -21.00 -10.68 -0.92
CA ALA A 187 -21.60 -9.80 0.09
C ALA A 187 -20.94 -9.98 1.47
N ILE A 188 -20.59 -11.22 1.83
CA ILE A 188 -19.94 -11.55 3.09
C ILE A 188 -18.52 -10.96 3.13
N GLY A 189 -17.73 -11.17 2.08
CA GLY A 189 -16.36 -10.61 1.97
C GLY A 189 -16.37 -9.09 1.98
N ALA A 190 -17.28 -8.48 1.23
CA ALA A 190 -17.47 -7.02 1.26
C ALA A 190 -17.83 -6.53 2.68
N LYS A 191 -18.73 -7.22 3.40
CA LYS A 191 -19.11 -6.89 4.78
C LYS A 191 -17.95 -7.03 5.75
N MET A 192 -17.09 -8.05 5.62
CA MET A 192 -15.89 -8.23 6.45
C MET A 192 -14.91 -7.06 6.32
N LEU A 193 -14.84 -6.45 5.12
CA LEU A 193 -13.92 -5.35 4.80
C LEU A 193 -14.57 -3.96 4.93
N GLN A 194 -15.87 -3.91 5.24
CA GLN A 194 -16.63 -2.67 5.33
C GLN A 194 -16.13 -1.77 6.46
N GLY A 195 -16.10 -0.46 6.22
CA GLY A 195 -15.67 0.53 7.22
C GLY A 195 -14.16 0.69 7.35
N GLY A 196 -13.36 -0.03 6.55
CA GLY A 196 -11.90 0.12 6.51
C GLY A 196 -11.45 1.54 6.16
N SER A 197 -10.57 2.11 7.01
CA SER A 197 -10.02 3.46 6.81
C SER A 197 -8.74 3.48 5.98
N HIS A 198 -8.07 2.34 5.82
CA HIS A 198 -6.85 2.21 5.02
C HIS A 198 -7.19 2.08 3.51
N PRO A 199 -6.43 2.72 2.59
CA PRO A 199 -6.66 2.59 1.14
C PRO A 199 -6.73 1.13 0.66
N LEU A 200 -5.80 0.29 1.09
CA LEU A 200 -5.83 -1.17 0.84
C LEU A 200 -7.17 -1.80 1.17
N VAL A 201 -7.70 -1.56 2.37
CA VAL A 201 -8.95 -2.20 2.83
C VAL A 201 -10.14 -1.67 2.06
N ARG A 202 -10.15 -0.38 1.67
CA ARG A 202 -11.19 0.16 0.79
C ARG A 202 -11.16 -0.47 -0.60
N ILE A 203 -9.97 -0.64 -1.18
CA ILE A 203 -9.83 -1.30 -2.48
C ILE A 203 -10.26 -2.76 -2.36
N ALA A 204 -9.83 -3.47 -1.33
CA ALA A 204 -10.24 -4.84 -1.05
C ALA A 204 -11.75 -4.98 -0.89
N HIS A 205 -12.40 -4.07 -0.17
CA HIS A 205 -13.86 -4.03 -0.05
C HIS A 205 -14.55 -3.92 -1.42
N LEU A 206 -14.08 -2.99 -2.27
CA LEU A 206 -14.63 -2.82 -3.62
C LEU A 206 -14.40 -4.05 -4.50
N VAL A 207 -13.19 -4.61 -4.45
CA VAL A 207 -12.84 -5.84 -5.19
C VAL A 207 -13.73 -6.99 -4.76
N ALA A 208 -13.80 -7.27 -3.45
CA ALA A 208 -14.64 -8.33 -2.91
C ALA A 208 -16.10 -8.15 -3.37
N LEU A 209 -16.64 -6.94 -3.32
CA LEU A 209 -18.02 -6.64 -3.69
C LEU A 209 -18.32 -6.77 -5.19
N THR A 210 -17.34 -6.59 -6.08
CA THR A 210 -17.61 -6.33 -7.51
C THR A 210 -16.83 -7.20 -8.49
N HIS A 211 -15.99 -8.12 -8.03
CA HIS A 211 -15.20 -8.99 -8.92
C HIS A 211 -16.04 -10.00 -9.72
N HIS A 212 -17.30 -10.22 -9.35
CA HIS A 212 -18.28 -11.03 -10.10
C HIS A 212 -19.32 -10.20 -10.88
N GLU A 213 -19.14 -8.88 -10.95
CA GLU A 213 -19.95 -8.03 -11.83
C GLU A 213 -19.48 -8.16 -13.28
N ASN A 214 -20.42 -8.31 -14.20
CA ASN A 214 -20.15 -8.40 -15.63
C ASN A 214 -20.42 -7.06 -16.31
N TRP A 215 -19.62 -6.72 -17.32
CA TRP A 215 -19.74 -5.44 -18.03
C TRP A 215 -21.15 -5.13 -18.57
N ASP A 216 -21.90 -6.16 -18.95
CA ASP A 216 -23.27 -6.07 -19.48
C ASP A 216 -24.36 -6.04 -18.38
N GLY A 217 -23.97 -6.17 -17.11
CA GLY A 217 -24.87 -6.23 -15.95
C GLY A 217 -25.53 -7.59 -15.73
N SER A 218 -25.04 -8.65 -16.38
CA SER A 218 -25.46 -10.03 -16.09
C SER A 218 -24.79 -10.62 -14.84
N GLY A 219 -23.87 -9.88 -14.22
CA GLY A 219 -23.15 -10.31 -13.02
C GLY A 219 -23.92 -10.07 -11.73
N TYR A 220 -23.25 -10.30 -10.61
CA TYR A 220 -23.83 -10.24 -9.28
C TYR A 220 -22.84 -9.58 -8.30
N PRO A 221 -23.30 -9.07 -7.14
CA PRO A 221 -24.66 -9.16 -6.58
C PRO A 221 -25.59 -7.99 -6.96
N GLN A 222 -25.05 -6.90 -7.51
CA GLN A 222 -25.81 -5.67 -7.78
C GLN A 222 -26.22 -5.53 -9.25
N GLY A 223 -25.61 -6.30 -10.17
CA GLY A 223 -25.92 -6.22 -11.60
C GLY A 223 -25.46 -4.90 -12.22
N LEU A 224 -24.32 -4.38 -11.75
CA LEU A 224 -23.75 -3.11 -12.18
C LEU A 224 -23.34 -3.18 -13.66
N ARG A 225 -23.49 -2.08 -14.41
CA ARG A 225 -23.18 -2.04 -15.85
C ARG A 225 -22.03 -1.10 -16.17
N GLY A 226 -21.15 -1.56 -17.06
CA GLY A 226 -20.05 -0.76 -17.60
C GLY A 226 -19.19 -0.07 -16.53
N GLU A 227 -19.26 1.25 -16.49
CA GLU A 227 -18.45 2.07 -15.56
C GLU A 227 -19.05 2.22 -14.16
N GLU A 228 -20.27 1.73 -13.92
CA GLU A 228 -20.80 1.60 -12.56
C GLU A 228 -19.97 0.60 -11.74
N ILE A 229 -19.35 -0.38 -12.42
CA ILE A 229 -18.41 -1.30 -11.82
C ILE A 229 -17.09 -0.54 -11.52
N PRO A 230 -16.63 -0.49 -10.27
CA PRO A 230 -15.35 0.08 -9.92
C PRO A 230 -14.23 -0.49 -10.79
N LEU A 231 -13.29 0.36 -11.22
CA LEU A 231 -12.19 -0.07 -12.10
C LEU A 231 -11.41 -1.26 -11.51
N VAL A 232 -11.18 -1.25 -10.19
CA VAL A 232 -10.51 -2.33 -9.47
C VAL A 232 -11.27 -3.65 -9.54
N GLY A 233 -12.61 -3.63 -9.48
CA GLY A 233 -13.45 -4.82 -9.66
C GLY A 233 -13.35 -5.39 -11.07
N ARG A 234 -13.43 -4.51 -12.08
CA ARG A 234 -13.26 -4.90 -13.50
C ARG A 234 -11.90 -5.52 -13.79
N ILE A 235 -10.83 -4.95 -13.23
CA ILE A 235 -9.47 -5.48 -13.37
C ILE A 235 -9.41 -6.89 -12.79
N VAL A 236 -9.89 -7.08 -11.55
CA VAL A 236 -9.80 -8.37 -10.87
C VAL A 236 -10.67 -9.43 -11.55
N ALA A 237 -11.88 -9.08 -12.00
CA ALA A 237 -12.75 -9.98 -12.76
C ALA A 237 -12.04 -10.56 -14.01
N VAL A 238 -11.35 -9.72 -14.76
CA VAL A 238 -10.57 -10.16 -15.94
C VAL A 238 -9.40 -11.04 -15.54
N CYS A 239 -8.67 -10.66 -14.48
CA CYS A 239 -7.52 -11.42 -13.99
C CYS A 239 -7.91 -12.80 -13.45
N ASP A 240 -9.04 -12.91 -12.76
CA ASP A 240 -9.55 -14.17 -12.23
C ASP A 240 -9.95 -15.13 -13.36
N VAL A 241 -10.74 -14.67 -14.33
CA VAL A 241 -11.08 -15.45 -15.52
C VAL A 241 -9.82 -15.87 -16.28
N TYR A 242 -8.86 -14.96 -16.48
CA TYR A 242 -7.60 -15.29 -17.13
C TYR A 242 -6.81 -16.37 -16.39
N ASP A 243 -6.71 -16.30 -15.07
CA ASP A 243 -5.99 -17.32 -14.28
C ASP A 243 -6.74 -18.66 -14.33
N ALA A 244 -8.06 -18.68 -14.21
CA ALA A 244 -8.88 -19.87 -14.37
C ALA A 244 -8.74 -20.50 -15.76
N LEU A 245 -8.53 -19.68 -16.81
CA LEU A 245 -8.31 -20.14 -18.17
C LEU A 245 -6.88 -20.66 -18.41
N SER A 246 -5.87 -20.08 -17.79
CA SER A 246 -4.45 -20.37 -18.03
C SER A 246 -3.83 -21.39 -17.07
N SER A 247 -4.47 -21.67 -15.93
CA SER A 247 -4.01 -22.66 -14.96
C SER A 247 -4.60 -24.05 -15.20
N THR A 248 -3.79 -25.08 -14.97
CA THR A 248 -4.22 -26.49 -14.90
C THR A 248 -4.97 -26.67 -13.58
N ARG A 249 -6.31 -26.81 -13.64
CA ARG A 249 -7.14 -27.15 -12.48
C ARG A 249 -7.45 -28.66 -12.48
N PRO A 250 -7.57 -29.32 -11.32
CA PRO A 250 -7.86 -30.76 -11.23
C PRO A 250 -9.10 -31.21 -12.02
N TYR A 251 -10.07 -30.31 -12.20
CA TYR A 251 -11.33 -30.57 -12.91
C TYR A 251 -11.31 -30.16 -14.39
N LYS A 252 -10.19 -29.63 -14.88
CA LYS A 252 -10.02 -29.15 -16.25
C LYS A 252 -9.19 -30.19 -17.03
N LYS A 253 -9.87 -31.02 -17.82
CA LYS A 253 -9.25 -31.93 -18.79
C LYS A 253 -8.81 -31.18 -20.04
#